data_AF-A0A977IFU2-F1
#
_entry.id   AF-A0A977IFU2-F1
#
_cell.length_a   1.000
_cell.length_b   1.000
_cell.length_c   1.000
_cell.angle_alpha   90.00
_cell.angle_beta   90.00
_cell.angle_gamma   90.00
#
_symmetry.space_group_name_H-M   'P 1'
#
loop_
_entity.id
_entity.type
_entity.pdbx_description
1 polymer ?
#
loop_
_entity_poly.entity_id
_entity_poly.type
_entity_poly.pdbx_seq_one_letter_code
_entity_poly.pdbx_strand_id
1 'polypeptide(L)'
;MSSLIGNKMALLSLLAAGAALASYALPIAAFAQNGSADEEPKWNDKHWPQHTWDENTKSYKDDAGKEYKCETKHEGSWYYFYKGEFYKCDDFKPESGSTKGPYD
;
A
#
# COMPACT_ATOMS: atom_id res chain seq x y z
N MET A 1 28.78 -63.68 -20.25
CA MET A 1 28.11 -62.81 -21.24
C MET A 1 27.55 -61.59 -20.50
N SER A 2 27.85 -60.42 -21.04
CA SER A 2 27.16 -59.13 -20.91
C SER A 2 27.06 -58.45 -19.54
N SER A 3 28.09 -57.61 -19.31
CA SER A 3 28.09 -56.27 -18.74
C SER A 3 26.73 -55.55 -18.62
N LEU A 4 26.45 -54.98 -17.44
CA LEU A 4 25.56 -53.83 -17.24
C LEU A 4 26.16 -52.93 -16.13
N ILE A 5 27.30 -52.30 -16.45
CA ILE A 5 27.70 -51.05 -15.83
C ILE A 5 26.75 -49.98 -16.38
N GLY A 6 25.86 -49.45 -15.55
CA GLY A 6 24.83 -48.51 -15.99
C GLY A 6 24.45 -47.49 -14.92
N ASN A 7 25.24 -46.41 -14.85
CA ASN A 7 24.87 -45.06 -14.43
C ASN A 7 23.99 -44.88 -13.17
N LYS A 8 24.65 -44.73 -12.01
CA LYS A 8 24.06 -44.12 -10.80
C LYS A 8 23.89 -42.59 -10.88
N MET A 9 24.16 -41.98 -12.05
CA MET A 9 24.15 -40.52 -12.25
C MET A 9 22.88 -39.98 -12.92
N ALA A 10 21.85 -40.81 -13.15
CA ALA A 10 20.62 -40.38 -13.83
C ALA A 10 19.58 -39.71 -12.90
N LEU A 11 19.77 -39.76 -11.58
CA LEU A 11 18.78 -39.28 -10.60
C LEU A 11 19.00 -37.86 -10.09
N LEU A 12 20.09 -37.19 -10.50
CA LEU A 12 20.42 -35.82 -10.06
C LEU A 12 20.00 -34.72 -11.05
N SER A 13 19.45 -35.09 -12.22
CA SER A 13 19.17 -34.14 -13.31
C SER A 13 17.76 -33.53 -13.27
N LEU A 14 16.91 -33.89 -12.29
CA LEU A 14 15.52 -33.42 -12.19
C LEU A 14 15.30 -32.30 -11.15
N LEU A 15 16.33 -31.50 -10.86
CA LEU A 15 16.23 -30.37 -9.91
C LEU A 15 16.61 -29.01 -10.51
N ALA A 16 16.71 -28.92 -11.85
CA ALA A 16 17.10 -27.69 -12.56
C ALA A 16 16.10 -27.26 -13.65
N ALA A 17 14.81 -27.55 -13.46
CA ALA A 17 13.74 -27.05 -14.34
C ALA A 17 12.56 -26.54 -13.50
N GLY A 18 12.79 -25.46 -12.75
CA GLY A 18 11.76 -24.84 -11.89
C GLY A 18 12.03 -23.40 -11.49
N ALA A 19 12.89 -22.67 -12.21
CA ALA A 19 13.30 -21.31 -11.83
C ALA A 19 13.10 -20.27 -12.95
N ALA A 20 12.08 -20.43 -13.81
CA ALA A 20 11.87 -19.53 -14.96
C ALA A 20 10.43 -19.00 -15.13
N LEU A 21 9.56 -19.13 -14.12
CA LEU A 21 8.24 -18.47 -14.10
C LEU A 21 7.99 -17.64 -12.84
N ALA A 22 9.03 -17.22 -12.13
CA ALA A 22 8.91 -16.22 -11.06
C ALA A 22 9.43 -14.83 -11.49
N SER A 23 10.07 -14.71 -12.66
CA SER A 23 10.68 -13.45 -13.12
C SER A 23 9.67 -12.40 -13.65
N TYR A 24 8.37 -12.67 -13.57
CA TYR A 24 7.33 -11.66 -13.73
C TYR A 24 6.65 -11.27 -12.40
N ALA A 25 7.05 -11.88 -11.27
CA ALA A 25 6.69 -11.42 -9.95
C ALA A 25 7.72 -10.38 -9.47
N LEU A 26 7.68 -9.21 -10.11
CA LEU A 26 8.21 -7.96 -9.54
C LEU A 26 7.59 -7.72 -8.14
N PRO A 27 8.22 -6.87 -7.31
CA PRO A 27 8.60 -7.17 -5.93
C PRO A 27 7.47 -6.98 -4.91
N ILE A 28 6.44 -7.84 -4.91
CA ILE A 28 5.37 -7.74 -3.90
C ILE A 28 5.73 -8.50 -2.60
N ALA A 29 6.87 -9.18 -2.55
CA ALA A 29 7.30 -9.90 -1.34
C ALA A 29 8.00 -9.03 -0.28
N ALA A 30 8.25 -7.74 -0.54
CA ALA A 30 8.89 -6.84 0.43
C ALA A 30 7.89 -6.07 1.32
N PHE A 31 6.59 -6.14 1.05
CA PHE A 31 5.56 -5.43 1.83
C PHE A 31 4.89 -6.31 2.89
N ALA A 32 5.28 -7.59 3.00
CA ALA A 32 4.62 -8.57 3.86
C ALA A 32 5.45 -9.03 5.08
N GLN A 33 6.64 -8.46 5.32
CA GLN A 33 7.49 -8.85 6.46
C GLN A 33 7.33 -8.00 7.73
N ASN A 34 6.27 -7.20 7.85
CA ASN A 34 5.89 -6.58 9.13
C ASN A 34 4.37 -6.49 9.25
N GLY A 35 3.71 -7.64 9.09
CA GLY A 35 2.33 -7.79 9.51
C GLY A 35 2.27 -7.81 11.04
N SER A 36 2.16 -6.64 11.66
CA SER A 36 1.44 -6.52 12.92
C SER A 36 -0.02 -6.83 12.60
N ALA A 37 -0.39 -8.09 12.72
CA ALA A 37 -1.78 -8.48 12.84
C ALA A 37 -2.35 -7.78 14.09
N ASP A 38 -3.55 -7.20 13.94
CA ASP A 38 -4.44 -6.73 15.02
C ASP A 38 -4.20 -5.34 15.63
N GLU A 39 -3.43 -4.43 15.02
CA GLU A 39 -3.47 -3.02 15.43
C GLU A 39 -4.61 -2.29 14.68
N GLU A 40 -5.62 -1.84 15.43
CA GLU A 40 -6.66 -0.96 14.88
C GLU A 40 -5.99 0.27 14.24
N PRO A 41 -6.47 0.73 13.07
CA PRO A 41 -5.92 1.91 12.43
C PRO A 41 -6.00 3.10 13.38
N LYS A 42 -4.87 3.77 13.61
CA LYS A 42 -4.83 4.96 14.45
C LYS A 42 -5.36 6.16 13.66
N TRP A 43 -6.48 6.71 14.14
CA TRP A 43 -7.10 7.91 13.61
C TRP A 43 -6.77 9.11 14.49
N ASN A 44 -6.27 10.17 13.88
CA ASN A 44 -5.95 11.42 14.55
C ASN A 44 -6.92 12.50 14.07
N ASP A 45 -7.54 13.22 15.00
CA ASP A 45 -8.56 14.25 14.72
C ASP A 45 -7.99 15.56 14.16
N LYS A 46 -6.70 15.60 13.83
CA LYS A 46 -6.03 16.76 13.25
C LYS A 46 -5.01 16.33 12.21
N HIS A 47 -4.63 17.28 11.35
CA HIS A 47 -3.47 17.13 10.48
C HIS A 47 -2.17 17.01 11.30
N TRP A 48 -1.17 16.36 10.71
CA TRP A 48 0.19 16.36 11.23
C TRP A 48 0.76 17.80 11.22
N PRO A 49 1.28 18.33 12.35
CA PRO A 49 1.67 19.75 12.46
C PRO A 49 2.75 20.23 11.49
N GLN A 50 3.55 19.32 10.93
CA GLN A 50 4.59 19.66 9.96
C GLN A 50 4.09 19.64 8.52
N HIS A 51 2.84 19.27 8.28
CA HIS A 51 2.27 19.33 6.95
C HIS A 51 1.44 20.61 6.79
N THR A 52 1.71 21.34 5.72
CA THR A 52 1.02 22.59 5.39
C THR A 52 -0.07 22.32 4.36
N TRP A 53 -1.23 22.93 4.56
CA TRP A 53 -2.34 22.84 3.60
C TRP A 53 -2.02 23.56 2.28
N ASP A 54 -2.30 22.90 1.17
CA ASP A 54 -2.21 23.44 -0.18
C ASP A 54 -3.62 23.54 -0.79
N GLU A 55 -4.09 24.79 -0.94
CA GLU A 55 -5.43 25.09 -1.46
C GLU A 55 -5.62 24.68 -2.92
N ASN A 56 -4.55 24.68 -3.74
CA ASN A 56 -4.64 24.37 -5.17
C ASN A 56 -4.89 22.88 -5.40
N THR A 57 -4.19 22.05 -4.63
CA THR A 57 -4.24 20.58 -4.72
C THR A 57 -5.22 19.97 -3.74
N LYS A 58 -5.79 20.78 -2.83
CA LYS A 58 -6.69 20.35 -1.75
C LYS A 58 -6.08 19.21 -0.93
N SER A 59 -4.80 19.36 -0.56
CA SER A 59 -3.99 18.34 0.07
C SER A 59 -3.01 18.94 1.07
N TYR A 60 -2.38 18.10 1.89
CA TYR A 60 -1.31 18.53 2.81
C TYR A 60 0.07 18.23 2.20
N LYS A 61 1.06 19.09 2.43
CA LYS A 61 2.42 18.92 1.93
C LYS A 61 3.44 19.01 3.06
N ASP A 62 4.46 18.15 3.04
CA ASP A 62 5.60 18.29 3.94
C ASP A 62 6.65 19.27 3.38
N ASP A 63 7.67 19.57 4.21
CA ASP A 63 8.77 20.47 3.85
C ASP A 63 9.61 19.96 2.65
N ALA A 64 9.54 18.66 2.33
CA ALA A 64 10.19 18.07 1.16
C ALA A 64 9.34 18.19 -0.11
N GLY A 65 8.13 18.77 -0.01
CA GLY A 65 7.19 18.92 -1.12
C GLY A 65 6.40 17.66 -1.44
N LYS A 66 6.44 16.63 -0.58
CA LYS A 66 5.63 15.42 -0.78
C LYS A 66 4.19 15.71 -0.40
N GLU A 67 3.29 15.31 -1.29
CA GLU A 67 1.86 15.55 -1.19
C GLU A 67 1.12 14.39 -0.51
N TYR A 68 0.16 14.75 0.35
CA TYR A 68 -0.70 13.86 1.12
C TYR A 68 -2.16 14.22 0.86
N LYS A 69 -2.82 13.42 0.03
CA LYS A 69 -4.19 13.68 -0.42
C LYS A 69 -5.21 13.28 0.63
N CYS A 70 -6.21 14.14 0.81
CA CYS A 70 -7.38 13.90 1.63
C CYS A 70 -8.34 12.96 0.91
N GLU A 71 -8.06 11.66 0.92
CA GLU A 71 -8.77 10.66 0.11
C GLU A 71 -9.49 9.58 0.94
N THR A 72 -9.21 9.49 2.24
CA THR A 72 -9.85 8.49 3.11
C THR A 72 -11.02 9.13 3.85
N LYS A 73 -12.24 8.63 3.62
CA LYS A 73 -13.43 9.09 4.35
C LYS A 73 -13.72 8.18 5.54
N HIS A 74 -13.73 8.74 6.75
CA HIS A 74 -14.04 8.04 7.99
C HIS A 74 -14.90 8.94 8.88
N GLU A 75 -15.99 8.42 9.43
CA GLU A 75 -16.93 9.16 10.30
C GLU A 75 -17.35 10.55 9.77
N GLY A 76 -17.53 10.67 8.45
CA GLY A 76 -17.94 11.92 7.80
C GLY A 76 -16.82 12.96 7.63
N SER A 77 -15.61 12.68 8.10
CA SER A 77 -14.41 13.50 7.89
C SER A 77 -13.48 12.87 6.84
N TRP A 78 -12.60 13.70 6.26
CA TRP A 78 -11.58 13.26 5.32
C TRP A 78 -10.23 13.17 6.01
N TYR A 79 -9.42 12.18 5.63
CA TYR A 79 -8.13 11.86 6.22
C TYR A 79 -7.10 11.56 5.13
N TYR A 80 -5.83 11.75 5.46
CA TYR A 80 -4.68 11.28 4.68
C TYR A 80 -3.82 10.32 5.52
N PHE A 81 -3.14 9.39 4.84
CA PHE A 81 -2.26 8.42 5.50
C PHE A 81 -0.82 8.92 5.57
N TYR A 82 -0.24 8.89 6.75
CA TYR A 82 1.16 9.24 6.99
C TYR A 82 1.74 8.37 8.10
N LYS A 83 2.91 7.77 7.84
CA LYS A 83 3.68 6.98 8.82
C LYS A 83 2.88 5.91 9.58
N GLY A 84 1.92 5.23 8.93
CA GLY A 84 1.13 4.19 9.60
C GLY A 84 -0.17 4.68 10.23
N GLU A 85 -0.43 5.99 10.23
CA GLU A 85 -1.60 6.58 10.88
C GLU A 85 -2.41 7.43 9.90
N PHE A 86 -3.68 7.63 10.23
CA PHE A 86 -4.58 8.52 9.50
C PHE A 86 -4.69 9.86 10.23
N TYR A 87 -4.48 10.96 9.50
CA TYR A 87 -4.59 12.32 10.03
C TYR A 87 -5.74 13.04 9.35
N LYS A 88 -6.59 13.68 10.15
CA LYS A 88 -7.74 14.42 9.64
C LYS A 88 -7.28 15.59 8.78
N CYS A 89 -8.01 15.81 7.70
CA CYS A 89 -7.87 16.99 6.89
C CYS A 89 -8.78 18.10 7.42
N ASP A 90 -8.26 18.87 8.36
CA ASP A 90 -9.03 19.91 9.06
C ASP A 90 -9.47 21.05 8.12
N ASP A 91 -8.61 21.38 7.15
CA ASP A 91 -8.83 22.48 6.19
C ASP A 91 -9.56 22.01 4.92
N PHE A 92 -9.74 20.70 4.74
CA PHE A 92 -10.41 20.16 3.57
C PHE A 92 -11.90 20.41 3.64
N LYS A 93 -12.35 21.38 2.85
CA LYS A 93 -13.76 21.63 2.59
C LYS A 93 -14.10 20.94 1.27
N PRO A 94 -14.79 19.78 1.29
CA PRO A 94 -15.34 19.26 0.06
C PRO A 94 -16.24 20.35 -0.51
N GLU A 95 -16.09 20.66 -1.80
CA GLU A 95 -17.05 21.53 -2.47
C GLU A 95 -18.42 20.94 -2.17
N SER A 96 -19.27 21.72 -1.50
CA SER A 96 -20.63 21.35 -1.16
C SER A 96 -21.42 21.21 -2.46
N GLY A 97 -21.22 20.08 -3.12
CA GLY A 97 -21.76 19.68 -4.39
C GLY A 97 -22.53 18.39 -4.20
N SER A 98 -23.81 18.54 -3.86
CA SER A 98 -24.87 17.56 -4.05
C SER A 98 -24.79 16.27 -3.21
N THR A 99 -25.25 16.35 -1.96
CA THR A 99 -26.30 15.42 -1.54
C THR A 99 -27.59 15.78 -2.26
N LYS A 100 -27.63 15.59 -3.59
CA LYS A 100 -28.88 15.24 -4.23
C LYS A 100 -28.85 13.74 -4.26
N GLY A 101 -29.45 13.13 -3.23
CA GLY A 101 -29.80 11.72 -3.33
C GLY A 101 -30.59 11.52 -4.62
N PRO A 102 -30.61 10.32 -5.21
CA PRO A 102 -31.41 10.04 -6.40
C PRO A 102 -32.94 10.08 -6.15
N TYR A 103 -33.41 10.75 -5.08
CA TYR A 103 -34.78 10.73 -4.58
C TYR A 103 -35.33 12.11 -4.15
N ASP A 104 -34.75 13.24 -4.59
CA ASP A 104 -35.36 14.59 -4.45
C ASP A 104 -35.96 15.09 -5.77
#